data_AF-A0A1F9TVJ2-F1
#
_entry.id   AF-A0A1F9TVJ2-F1
#
_cell.length_a   1.000
_cell.length_b   1.000
_cell.length_c   1.000
_cell.angle_alpha   90.00
_cell.angle_beta   90.00
_cell.angle_gamma   90.00
#
_symmetry.space_group_name_H-M   'P 1'
#
loop_
_entity.id
_entity.type
_entity.pdbx_description
1 polymer ?
#
loop_
_entity_poly.entity_id
_entity_poly.type
_entity_poly.pdbx_seq_one_letter_code
_entity_poly.pdbx_strand_id
1 'polypeptide(L)'
;MGILISGIAAPGLSAEKAADSAAEAERQKALKNPYPNDFGPDKIDAGKYSAEARQGYELMQVKCSRCHSPSRVLNSQFVDVKPEELPNLKKTDPAIFKDPLVWQVEPKIWQRYVKRMMSKPGCELATEDGKKIWKFVVEDSLKRKTGAAAAAWKEHRRKLLDDFKEKHPKQYQELFEPKP
;
A
#
# COMPACT_ATOMS: atom_id res chain seq x y z
N MET A 1 30.53 22.79 -50.48
CA MET A 1 31.06 22.12 -49.26
C MET A 1 30.64 22.96 -48.08
N GLY A 2 29.73 22.62 -47.18
CA GLY A 2 29.15 21.34 -46.76
C GLY A 2 29.00 21.48 -45.24
N ILE A 3 27.87 22.01 -44.75
CA ILE A 3 27.62 22.23 -43.31
C ILE A 3 27.14 20.90 -42.72
N LEU A 4 27.98 20.29 -41.88
CA LEU A 4 27.63 19.13 -41.06
C LEU A 4 26.82 19.60 -39.85
N ILE A 5 25.52 19.30 -39.86
CA ILE A 5 24.66 19.43 -38.68
C ILE A 5 24.83 18.16 -37.85
N SER A 6 25.52 18.27 -36.73
CA SER A 6 25.70 17.18 -35.76
C SER A 6 24.39 16.94 -35.02
N GLY A 7 23.70 15.84 -35.32
CA GLY A 7 22.47 15.46 -34.64
C GLY A 7 22.75 14.95 -33.23
N ILE A 8 22.22 15.65 -32.22
CA ILE A 8 22.13 15.15 -30.84
C ILE A 8 20.92 14.21 -30.81
N ALA A 9 21.16 12.90 -30.83
CA ALA A 9 20.11 11.92 -30.54
C ALA A 9 19.81 11.95 -29.03
N ALA A 10 18.63 12.41 -28.64
CA ALA A 10 18.16 12.41 -27.26
C ALA A 10 17.74 10.98 -26.84
N PRO A 11 18.49 10.26 -26.00
CA PRO A 11 18.20 8.85 -25.68
C PRO A 11 17.05 8.67 -24.67
N GLY A 12 16.54 9.75 -24.05
CA GLY A 12 15.61 9.66 -22.90
C GLY A 12 14.16 9.35 -23.25
N LEU A 13 13.65 9.86 -24.38
CA LEU A 13 12.21 9.88 -24.66
C LEU A 13 11.57 8.49 -24.86
N SER A 14 12.36 7.51 -25.30
CA SER A 14 11.87 6.15 -25.58
C SER A 14 11.78 5.28 -24.33
N ALA A 15 12.70 5.45 -23.38
CA ALA A 15 12.71 4.71 -22.13
C ALA A 15 11.58 5.16 -21.20
N GLU A 16 11.32 6.47 -21.11
CA GLU A 16 10.20 7.03 -20.34
C GLU A 16 8.84 6.56 -20.88
N LYS A 17 8.65 6.58 -22.21
CA LYS A 17 7.42 6.04 -22.84
C LYS A 17 7.21 4.56 -22.56
N ALA A 18 8.28 3.76 -22.56
CA ALA A 18 8.20 2.35 -22.21
C ALA A 18 7.80 2.16 -20.75
N ALA A 19 8.40 2.92 -19.82
CA ALA A 19 8.07 2.88 -18.39
C ALA A 19 6.61 3.31 -18.11
N ASP A 20 6.11 4.33 -18.82
CA ASP A 20 4.71 4.76 -18.74
C ASP A 20 3.76 3.67 -19.24
N SER A 21 4.05 3.02 -20.38
CA SER A 21 3.21 1.93 -20.88
C SER A 21 3.16 0.73 -19.93
N ALA A 22 4.29 0.41 -19.29
CA ALA A 22 4.38 -0.68 -18.32
C ALA A 22 3.62 -0.35 -17.03
N ALA A 23 3.72 0.89 -16.54
CA ALA A 23 3.00 1.36 -15.36
C ALA A 23 1.48 1.35 -15.60
N GLU A 24 1.03 1.78 -16.78
CA GLU A 24 -0.39 1.73 -17.16
C GLU A 24 -0.89 0.29 -17.24
N ALA A 25 -0.10 -0.63 -17.81
CA ALA A 25 -0.48 -2.04 -17.84
C ALA A 25 -0.62 -2.63 -16.43
N GLU A 26 0.29 -2.31 -15.49
CA GLU A 26 0.15 -2.71 -14.08
C GLU A 26 -1.05 -2.03 -13.41
N ARG A 27 -1.36 -0.76 -13.75
CA ARG A 27 -2.56 -0.06 -13.27
C ARG A 27 -3.83 -0.77 -13.69
N GLN A 28 -3.95 -1.12 -14.97
CA GLN A 28 -5.10 -1.84 -15.50
C GLN A 28 -5.27 -3.21 -14.83
N LYS A 29 -4.17 -3.94 -14.59
CA LYS A 29 -4.22 -5.20 -13.82
C LYS A 29 -4.70 -4.95 -12.39
N ALA A 30 -4.23 -3.90 -11.73
CA ALA A 30 -4.60 -3.58 -10.36
C ALA A 30 -6.06 -3.14 -10.21
N LEU A 31 -6.62 -2.47 -11.23
CA LEU A 31 -8.04 -2.07 -11.28
C LEU A 31 -8.98 -3.24 -11.56
N LYS A 32 -8.55 -4.21 -12.39
CA LYS A 32 -9.31 -5.44 -12.64
C LYS A 32 -9.37 -6.38 -11.45
N ASN A 33 -8.44 -6.22 -10.50
CA ASN A 33 -8.34 -7.05 -9.29
C ASN A 33 -8.42 -6.16 -8.04
N PRO A 34 -9.62 -5.61 -7.71
CA PRO A 34 -9.80 -4.79 -6.52
C PRO A 34 -9.65 -5.61 -5.23
N TYR A 35 -9.35 -4.92 -4.14
CA TYR A 35 -9.31 -5.44 -2.78
C TYR A 35 -10.30 -4.65 -1.91
N PRO A 36 -10.70 -5.19 -0.75
CA PRO A 36 -11.51 -4.45 0.20
C PRO A 36 -10.96 -3.06 0.54
N ASN A 37 -9.63 -2.95 0.62
CA ASN A 37 -8.93 -1.72 0.97
C ASN A 37 -9.25 -0.55 0.03
N ASP A 38 -9.61 -0.83 -1.23
CA ASP A 38 -9.88 0.20 -2.24
C ASP A 38 -11.18 0.96 -2.02
N PHE A 39 -12.06 0.44 -1.16
CA PHE A 39 -13.35 1.05 -0.83
C PHE A 39 -13.25 2.09 0.28
N GLY A 40 -12.08 2.21 0.92
CA GLY A 40 -11.84 3.18 1.98
C GLY A 40 -11.28 4.51 1.47
N PRO A 41 -11.11 5.49 2.38
CA PRO A 41 -10.57 6.79 2.04
C PRO A 41 -9.15 6.68 1.49
N ASP A 42 -8.82 7.55 0.54
CA ASP A 42 -7.51 7.67 -0.10
C ASP A 42 -6.60 8.70 0.58
N LYS A 43 -7.10 9.34 1.65
CA LYS A 43 -6.40 10.35 2.44
C LYS A 43 -6.68 10.17 3.93
N ILE A 44 -5.72 10.61 4.74
CA ILE A 44 -5.84 10.66 6.20
C ILE A 44 -5.30 12.00 6.72
N ASP A 45 -5.65 12.35 7.95
CA ASP A 45 -5.02 13.48 8.65
C ASP A 45 -3.58 13.13 9.05
N ALA A 46 -2.63 13.57 8.22
CA ALA A 46 -1.21 13.37 8.45
C ALA A 46 -0.60 14.35 9.49
N GLY A 47 -1.36 15.30 10.02
CA GLY A 47 -0.87 16.32 10.97
C GLY A 47 -0.35 15.74 12.29
N LYS A 48 -0.78 14.53 12.65
CA LYS A 48 -0.41 13.82 13.89
C LYS A 48 0.82 12.92 13.74
N TYR A 49 1.49 12.97 12.60
CA TYR A 49 2.64 12.12 12.27
C TYR A 49 3.95 12.89 12.38
N SER A 50 5.04 12.14 12.62
CA SER A 50 6.40 12.70 12.60
C SER A 50 6.70 13.39 11.26
N ALA A 51 7.66 14.32 11.24
CA ALA A 51 8.06 14.97 9.98
C ALA A 51 8.51 13.95 8.92
N GLU A 52 9.23 12.89 9.35
CA GLU A 52 9.64 11.79 8.47
C GLU A 52 8.44 10.99 7.95
N ALA A 53 7.47 10.65 8.82
CA ALA A 53 6.27 9.93 8.39
C ALA A 53 5.37 10.78 7.47
N ARG A 54 5.32 12.10 7.64
CA ARG A 54 4.63 13.00 6.71
C ARG A 54 5.27 12.98 5.32
N GLN A 55 6.60 13.01 5.22
CA GLN A 55 7.29 12.85 3.93
C GLN A 55 6.99 11.49 3.30
N GLY A 56 7.00 10.42 4.10
CA GLY A 56 6.61 9.09 3.64
C GLY A 56 5.17 9.01 3.13
N TYR A 57 4.24 9.69 3.81
CA TYR A 57 2.85 9.82 3.39
C TYR A 57 2.72 10.57 2.06
N GLU A 58 3.35 11.73 1.92
CA GLU A 58 3.32 12.52 0.68
C GLU A 58 3.89 11.73 -0.51
N LEU A 59 5.03 11.05 -0.31
CA LEU A 59 5.61 10.18 -1.32
C LEU A 59 4.67 9.03 -1.68
N MET A 60 3.99 8.42 -0.71
CA MET A 60 3.01 7.36 -0.95
C MET A 60 1.83 7.87 -1.79
N GLN A 61 1.28 9.05 -1.45
CA GLN A 61 0.16 9.67 -2.18
C GLN A 61 0.49 9.95 -3.64
N VAL A 62 1.76 10.23 -3.97
CA VAL A 62 2.19 10.57 -5.33
C VAL A 62 2.72 9.36 -6.09
N LYS A 63 3.62 8.58 -5.49
CA LYS A 63 4.35 7.51 -6.18
C LYS A 63 3.57 6.19 -6.22
N CYS A 64 2.88 5.82 -5.13
CA CYS A 64 2.08 4.60 -5.11
C CYS A 64 0.76 4.75 -5.89
N SER A 65 0.26 5.98 -6.04
CA SER A 65 -0.99 6.27 -6.78
C SER A 65 -0.88 6.11 -8.30
N ARG A 66 0.34 5.95 -8.83
CA ARG A 66 0.60 5.70 -10.25
C ARG A 66 -0.10 4.42 -10.72
N CYS A 67 -0.06 3.35 -9.91
CA CYS A 67 -0.60 2.05 -10.30
C CYS A 67 -1.96 1.71 -9.67
N HIS A 68 -2.31 2.21 -8.49
CA HIS A 68 -3.62 1.97 -7.89
C HIS A 68 -3.95 3.03 -6.84
N SER A 69 -5.19 3.07 -6.35
CA SER A 69 -5.57 4.05 -5.31
C SER A 69 -4.66 3.96 -4.07
N PRO A 70 -4.28 5.10 -3.44
CA PRO A 70 -3.66 5.12 -2.11
C PRO A 70 -4.49 4.39 -1.05
N SER A 71 -5.82 4.31 -1.22
CA SER A 71 -6.71 3.53 -0.36
C SER A 71 -6.20 2.11 -0.13
N ARG A 72 -5.58 1.48 -1.13
CA ARG A 72 -5.09 0.10 -1.05
C ARG A 72 -4.07 -0.10 0.08
N VAL A 73 -3.24 0.91 0.31
CA VAL A 73 -2.21 0.92 1.35
C VAL A 73 -2.82 1.40 2.67
N LEU A 74 -3.50 2.54 2.66
CA LEU A 74 -4.05 3.16 3.87
C LEU A 74 -5.05 2.26 4.60
N ASN A 75 -5.80 1.45 3.86
CA ASN A 75 -6.87 0.62 4.41
C ASN A 75 -6.52 -0.86 4.51
N SER A 76 -5.25 -1.25 4.31
CA SER A 76 -4.84 -2.64 4.49
C SER A 76 -5.03 -3.11 5.92
N GLN A 77 -5.28 -4.41 6.11
CA GLN A 77 -5.32 -5.00 7.44
C GLN A 77 -3.93 -5.11 8.11
N PHE A 78 -2.85 -4.70 7.43
CA PHE A 78 -1.50 -4.97 7.90
C PHE A 78 -1.15 -4.15 9.14
N VAL A 79 -0.58 -4.84 10.11
CA VAL A 79 0.08 -4.28 11.31
C VAL A 79 1.50 -4.84 11.35
N ASP A 80 2.47 -3.97 11.10
CA ASP A 80 3.89 -4.35 11.14
C ASP A 80 4.45 -3.95 12.50
N VAL A 81 4.83 -4.96 13.29
CA VAL A 81 5.38 -4.82 14.63
C VAL A 81 6.75 -5.48 14.65
N LYS A 82 7.70 -4.90 15.39
CA LYS A 82 9.02 -5.51 15.49
C LYS A 82 8.92 -6.87 16.22
N PRO A 83 9.74 -7.87 15.84
CA PRO A 83 9.70 -9.19 16.47
C PRO A 83 9.79 -9.14 18.00
N GLU A 84 10.64 -8.27 18.54
CA GLU A 84 10.85 -8.06 19.98
C GLU A 84 9.65 -7.43 20.70
N GLU A 85 8.80 -6.67 20.00
CA GLU A 85 7.62 -6.01 20.55
C GLU A 85 6.37 -6.92 20.50
N LEU A 86 6.40 -7.99 19.69
CA LEU A 86 5.27 -8.89 19.47
C LEU A 86 4.77 -9.58 20.75
N PRO A 87 5.61 -10.11 21.66
CA PRO A 87 5.12 -10.71 22.90
C PRO A 87 4.39 -9.71 23.79
N ASN A 88 4.83 -8.45 23.81
CA ASN A 88 4.16 -7.40 24.58
C ASN A 88 2.82 -7.03 23.93
N LEU A 89 2.78 -6.85 22.61
CA LEU A 89 1.55 -6.55 21.89
C LEU A 89 0.49 -7.64 22.05
N LYS A 90 0.87 -8.92 22.06
CA LYS A 90 -0.05 -10.03 22.36
C LYS A 90 -0.66 -9.97 23.76
N LYS A 91 0.09 -9.43 24.74
CA LYS A 91 -0.39 -9.27 26.12
C LYS A 91 -1.29 -8.06 26.27
N THR A 92 -0.94 -6.94 25.65
CA THR A 92 -1.66 -5.66 25.81
C THR A 92 -2.85 -5.52 24.87
N ASP A 93 -2.82 -6.17 23.71
CA ASP A 93 -3.88 -6.13 22.71
C ASP A 93 -4.11 -7.54 22.09
N PRO A 94 -4.60 -8.52 22.86
CA PRO A 94 -4.84 -9.87 22.35
C PRO A 94 -5.96 -9.92 21.30
N ALA A 95 -6.80 -8.90 21.20
CA ALA A 95 -7.95 -8.88 20.31
C ALA A 95 -7.55 -8.79 18.83
N ILE A 96 -6.50 -8.02 18.51
CA ILE A 96 -6.04 -7.85 17.12
C ILE A 96 -5.41 -9.11 16.52
N PHE A 97 -5.21 -10.17 17.31
CA PHE A 97 -4.70 -11.46 16.82
C PHE A 97 -5.79 -12.47 16.47
N LYS A 98 -7.06 -12.15 16.75
CA LYS A 98 -8.17 -13.11 16.62
C LYS A 98 -8.80 -13.14 15.23
N ASP A 99 -8.50 -12.15 14.39
CA ASP A 99 -9.27 -11.87 13.18
C ASP A 99 -8.36 -11.37 12.04
N PRO A 100 -7.79 -12.29 11.24
CA PRO A 100 -6.82 -11.94 10.20
C PRO A 100 -7.41 -11.10 9.05
N LEU A 101 -8.74 -11.05 8.92
CA LEU A 101 -9.40 -10.20 7.93
C LEU A 101 -9.43 -8.73 8.37
N VAL A 102 -9.44 -8.50 9.69
CA VAL A 102 -9.39 -7.15 10.27
C VAL A 102 -7.95 -6.71 10.54
N TRP A 103 -7.12 -7.62 11.05
CA TRP A 103 -5.72 -7.38 11.39
C TRP A 103 -4.82 -8.54 10.97
N GLN A 104 -3.92 -8.26 10.04
CA GLN A 104 -2.79 -9.13 9.76
C GLN A 104 -1.56 -8.58 10.48
N VAL A 105 -1.36 -9.07 11.71
CA VAL A 105 -0.20 -8.70 12.54
C VAL A 105 0.98 -9.58 12.21
N GLU A 106 2.01 -9.03 11.58
CA GLU A 106 3.19 -9.79 11.19
C GLU A 106 4.43 -8.89 11.05
N PRO A 107 5.60 -9.30 11.57
CA PRO A 107 6.85 -8.56 11.34
C PRO A 107 7.21 -8.44 9.86
N LYS A 108 7.68 -7.26 9.46
CA LYS A 108 8.18 -6.94 8.10
C LYS A 108 7.14 -7.05 6.99
N ILE A 109 5.84 -7.18 7.31
CA ILE A 109 4.79 -7.29 6.31
C ILE A 109 4.78 -6.09 5.36
N TRP A 110 4.97 -4.87 5.88
CA TRP A 110 5.02 -3.69 5.05
C TRP A 110 6.28 -3.61 4.22
N GLN A 111 7.42 -4.00 4.78
CA GLN A 111 8.67 -4.03 4.03
C GLN A 111 8.55 -4.94 2.80
N ARG A 112 7.98 -6.14 2.97
CA ARG A 112 7.75 -7.09 1.87
C ARG A 112 6.74 -6.54 0.87
N TYR A 113 5.66 -5.93 1.35
CA TYR A 113 4.64 -5.32 0.49
C TYR A 113 5.24 -4.22 -0.39
N VAL A 114 5.93 -3.24 0.19
CA VAL A 114 6.50 -2.10 -0.52
C VAL A 114 7.53 -2.58 -1.55
N LYS A 115 8.43 -3.50 -1.17
CA LYS A 115 9.40 -4.09 -2.11
C LYS A 115 8.73 -4.79 -3.29
N ARG A 116 7.63 -5.52 -3.05
CA ARG A 116 6.87 -6.18 -4.12
C ARG A 116 6.21 -5.17 -5.06
N MET A 117 5.79 -4.01 -4.57
CA MET A 117 5.26 -2.94 -5.43
C MET A 117 6.38 -2.28 -6.23
N MET A 118 7.54 -2.05 -5.62
CA MET A 118 8.73 -1.52 -6.30
C MET A 118 9.25 -2.44 -7.40
N SER A 119 9.07 -3.75 -7.28
CA SER A 119 9.47 -4.72 -8.32
C SER A 119 8.49 -4.82 -9.49
N LYS A 120 7.40 -4.03 -9.50
CA LYS A 120 6.44 -4.04 -10.61
C LYS A 120 6.99 -3.26 -11.82
N PRO A 121 6.78 -3.76 -13.05
CA PRO A 121 7.15 -3.03 -14.25
C PRO A 121 6.58 -1.60 -14.26
N GLY A 122 7.41 -0.61 -14.64
CA GLY A 122 7.01 0.80 -14.66
C GLY A 122 6.91 1.49 -13.30
N CYS A 123 7.25 0.80 -12.19
CA CYS A 123 7.44 1.45 -10.90
C CYS A 123 8.82 2.10 -10.82
N GLU A 124 8.85 3.43 -10.73
CA GLU A 124 10.09 4.22 -10.67
C GLU A 124 10.39 4.71 -9.24
N LEU A 125 9.92 3.97 -8.23
CA LEU A 125 10.12 4.33 -6.85
C LEU A 125 11.56 3.99 -6.41
N ALA A 126 12.36 5.02 -6.14
CA ALA A 126 13.71 4.86 -5.62
C ALA A 126 13.71 4.17 -4.24
N THR A 127 14.80 3.45 -3.93
CA THR A 127 14.95 2.72 -2.65
C THR A 127 14.80 3.63 -1.42
N GLU A 128 15.33 4.84 -1.45
CA GLU A 128 15.24 5.77 -0.33
C GLU A 128 13.80 6.29 -0.11
N ASP A 129 13.06 6.56 -1.18
CA ASP A 129 11.65 6.93 -1.08
C ASP A 129 10.80 5.73 -0.60
N GLY A 130 11.12 4.53 -1.08
CA GLY A 130 10.51 3.28 -0.59
C GLY A 130 10.72 3.07 0.92
N LYS A 131 11.89 3.40 1.46
CA LYS A 131 12.15 3.35 2.90
C LYS A 131 11.30 4.37 3.67
N LYS A 132 11.16 5.60 3.18
CA LYS A 132 10.30 6.63 3.82
C LYS A 132 8.84 6.20 3.84
N ILE A 133 8.34 5.68 2.71
CA ILE A 133 6.98 5.14 2.61
C ILE A 133 6.80 3.97 3.58
N TRP A 134 7.75 3.03 3.62
CA TRP A 134 7.71 1.90 4.55
C TRP A 134 7.63 2.36 6.01
N LYS A 135 8.46 3.31 6.43
CA LYS A 135 8.43 3.86 7.79
C LYS A 135 7.06 4.49 8.12
N PHE A 136 6.51 5.27 7.20
CA PHE A 136 5.17 5.84 7.36
C PHE A 136 4.11 4.75 7.56
N VAL A 137 4.03 3.73 6.69
CA VAL A 137 2.97 2.71 6.78
C VAL A 137 3.10 1.82 8.02
N VAL A 138 4.31 1.64 8.55
CA VAL A 138 4.54 0.99 9.85
C VAL A 138 3.95 1.85 10.98
N GLU A 139 4.37 3.12 11.09
CA GLU A 139 3.88 4.06 12.10
C GLU A 139 2.35 4.19 12.06
N ASP A 140 1.82 4.33 10.85
CA ASP A 140 0.40 4.42 10.55
C ASP A 140 -0.38 3.17 11.00
N SER A 141 0.16 1.98 10.72
CA SER A 141 -0.51 0.73 11.10
C SER A 141 -0.61 0.56 12.61
N LEU A 142 0.39 0.99 13.36
CA LEU A 142 0.34 0.95 14.83
C LEU A 142 -0.62 2.01 15.37
N LYS A 143 -0.54 3.25 14.87
CA LYS A 143 -1.36 4.36 15.37
C LYS A 143 -2.85 4.21 15.08
N ARG A 144 -3.24 3.84 13.86
CA ARG A 144 -4.65 3.82 13.45
C ARG A 144 -5.35 2.48 13.67
N LYS A 145 -4.61 1.39 13.84
CA LYS A 145 -5.20 0.05 13.82
C LYS A 145 -5.12 -0.69 15.15
N THR A 146 -4.35 -0.21 16.14
CA THR A 146 -4.13 -0.92 17.41
C THR A 146 -4.50 -0.09 18.62
N GLY A 147 -4.51 -0.71 19.81
CA GLY A 147 -4.73 -0.01 21.08
C GLY A 147 -6.08 0.72 21.09
N ALA A 148 -6.10 1.98 21.50
CA ALA A 148 -7.33 2.77 21.60
C ALA A 148 -8.07 2.94 20.26
N ALA A 149 -7.37 2.82 19.12
CA ALA A 149 -7.97 2.92 17.79
C ALA A 149 -8.53 1.60 17.26
N ALA A 150 -8.24 0.46 17.92
CA ALA A 150 -8.58 -0.87 17.40
C ALA A 150 -10.09 -1.06 17.18
N ALA A 151 -10.94 -0.57 18.09
CA ALA A 151 -12.39 -0.70 17.94
C ALA A 151 -12.92 0.02 16.68
N ALA A 152 -12.53 1.28 16.51
CA ALA A 152 -12.91 2.07 15.33
C ALA A 152 -12.32 1.47 14.04
N TRP A 153 -11.08 0.98 14.09
CA TRP A 153 -10.47 0.28 12.96
C TRP A 153 -11.22 -0.99 12.59
N LYS A 154 -11.67 -1.77 13.58
CA LYS A 154 -12.46 -2.98 13.33
C LYS A 154 -13.73 -2.67 12.56
N GLU A 155 -14.48 -1.68 13.02
CA GLU A 155 -15.72 -1.23 12.37
C GLU A 155 -15.44 -0.78 10.93
N HIS A 156 -14.45 0.10 10.75
CA HIS A 156 -14.01 0.55 9.43
C HIS A 156 -13.66 -0.62 8.51
N ARG A 157 -12.79 -1.52 8.97
CA ARG A 157 -12.30 -2.62 8.15
C ARG A 157 -13.38 -3.65 7.84
N ARG A 158 -14.35 -3.85 8.74
CA ARG A 158 -15.52 -4.69 8.51
C ARG A 158 -16.43 -4.09 7.45
N LYS A 159 -16.72 -2.79 7.54
CA LYS A 159 -17.46 -2.09 6.48
C LYS A 159 -16.79 -2.27 5.10
N LEU A 160 -15.47 -2.17 5.01
CA LEU A 160 -14.76 -2.39 3.75
C LEU A 160 -14.89 -3.83 3.21
N LEU A 161 -14.94 -4.84 4.10
CA LEU A 161 -15.17 -6.22 3.71
C LEU A 161 -16.59 -6.41 3.19
N ASP A 162 -17.58 -5.83 3.89
CA ASP A 162 -18.99 -5.94 3.54
C ASP A 162 -19.28 -5.25 2.20
N ASP A 163 -18.80 -4.00 2.03
CA ASP A 163 -18.91 -3.25 0.77
C ASP A 163 -18.23 -3.99 -0.39
N PHE A 164 -17.08 -4.64 -0.14
CA PHE A 164 -16.39 -5.44 -1.15
C PHE A 164 -17.12 -6.73 -1.47
N LYS A 165 -17.67 -7.42 -0.47
CA LYS A 165 -18.45 -8.64 -0.67
C LYS A 165 -19.71 -8.38 -1.49
N GLU A 166 -20.38 -7.27 -1.21
CA GLU A 166 -21.58 -6.85 -1.94
C GLU A 166 -21.26 -6.56 -3.42
N LYS A 167 -20.19 -5.80 -3.68
CA LYS A 167 -19.86 -5.33 -5.04
C LYS A 167 -19.04 -6.33 -5.86
N HIS A 168 -18.26 -7.18 -5.20
CA HIS A 168 -17.35 -8.15 -5.82
C HIS A 168 -17.47 -9.54 -5.18
N PRO A 169 -18.67 -10.16 -5.13
CA PRO A 169 -18.90 -11.40 -4.38
C PRO A 169 -18.01 -12.55 -4.84
N LYS A 170 -17.83 -12.74 -6.16
CA LYS A 170 -16.96 -13.79 -6.70
C LYS A 170 -15.50 -13.62 -6.28
N GLN A 171 -15.01 -12.39 -6.30
CA GLN A 171 -13.64 -12.10 -5.91
C GLN A 171 -13.46 -12.18 -4.39
N TYR A 172 -14.47 -11.80 -3.61
CA TYR A 172 -14.50 -12.03 -2.18
C TYR A 172 -14.34 -13.52 -1.86
N GLN A 173 -15.11 -14.38 -2.53
CA GLN A 173 -15.02 -15.83 -2.37
C GLN A 173 -13.61 -16.34 -2.71
N GLU A 174 -13.05 -15.92 -3.85
CA GLU A 174 -11.71 -16.33 -4.26
C GLU A 174 -10.60 -15.93 -3.27
N LEU A 175 -10.72 -14.74 -2.66
CA LEU A 175 -9.71 -14.19 -1.77
C LEU A 175 -9.83 -14.68 -0.32
N PHE A 176 -11.04 -14.96 0.16
CA PHE A 176 -11.30 -15.13 1.59
C PHE A 176 -12.05 -16.40 1.98
N GLU A 177 -12.72 -17.07 1.05
CA GLU A 177 -13.42 -18.32 1.35
C GLU A 177 -12.53 -19.52 1.01
N PRO A 178 -12.58 -20.61 1.81
CA PRO A 178 -11.88 -21.84 1.47
C PRO A 178 -12.29 -22.31 0.08
N LYS A 179 -11.32 -22.70 -0.73
CA LYS A 179 -11.63 -23.37 -2.00
C LYS A 179 -12.24 -24.75 -1.68
N PRO A 180 -13.30 -25.16 -2.38
CA PRO A 180 -13.89 -26.48 -2.22
C PRO A 180 -12.88 -27.60 -2.51
#